data_AF-A0A7R9DAA7-F1
#
_entry.id   AF-A0A7R9DAA7-F1
#
_cell.length_a   1.000
_cell.length_b   1.000
_cell.length_c   1.000
_cell.angle_alpha   90.00
_cell.angle_beta   90.00
_cell.angle_gamma   90.00
#
_symmetry.space_group_name_H-M   'P 1'
#
loop_
_entity.id
_entity.type
_entity.pdbx_description
1 polymer ?
#
loop_
_entity_poly.entity_id
_entity_poly.type
_entity_poly.pdbx_seq_one_letter_code
_entity_poly.pdbx_strand_id
1 'polypeptide(L)'
;MSPDSLHFISSLAPNQYEKALTAVGEIIQDYDSDKLFPVLGFGARLPPDGRVSHEFFVNMRTDSPYCSGIPGVLEAYKSCIRQIQLFGPTNFAPVINHVAKFAESYPDGSQYFILLIITDGVITDMVQTKQAIIRASALPMSIIIVGVGRADFDAMNELDGDTVPVSHNGVQAKRDIVQFVPFRNFESLQNVSVAKAYLAKEVLEEIPDQLVGYMKSRNIVPKLSATNQMKGDAPPPPYPH
;
A
#
# COMPACT_ATOMS: atom_id res chain seq x y z
N MET A 1 -20.31 -10.91 10.52
CA MET A 1 -20.01 -9.50 10.19
C MET A 1 -21.31 -8.84 9.77
N SER A 2 -21.58 -7.60 10.20
CA SER A 2 -22.81 -6.87 9.83
C SER A 2 -22.83 -6.54 8.32
N PRO A 3 -24.00 -6.54 7.64
CA PRO A 3 -24.15 -6.04 6.26
C PRO A 3 -23.69 -4.60 6.06
N ASP A 4 -23.72 -3.77 7.11
CA ASP A 4 -23.28 -2.38 7.06
C ASP A 4 -21.75 -2.20 7.16
N SER A 5 -21.01 -3.30 7.40
CA SER A 5 -19.55 -3.28 7.45
C SER A 5 -18.96 -3.03 6.06
N LEU A 6 -17.94 -2.17 5.98
CA LEU A 6 -17.15 -1.99 4.75
C LEU A 6 -16.37 -3.25 4.35
N HIS A 7 -16.20 -4.20 5.27
CA HIS A 7 -15.59 -5.51 5.06
C HIS A 7 -16.62 -6.63 4.81
N PHE A 8 -17.92 -6.32 4.74
CA PHE A 8 -18.95 -7.34 4.55
C PHE A 8 -18.73 -8.10 3.23
N ILE A 9 -18.63 -9.43 3.31
CA ILE A 9 -18.47 -10.28 2.12
C ILE A 9 -19.85 -10.72 1.64
N SER A 10 -20.27 -10.17 0.50
CA SER A 10 -21.53 -10.51 -0.18
C SER A 10 -21.28 -11.42 -1.38
N SER A 11 -22.25 -12.26 -1.71
CA SER A 11 -22.27 -13.02 -2.97
C SER A 11 -22.75 -12.19 -4.16
N LEU A 12 -23.41 -11.06 -3.92
CA LEU A 12 -24.07 -10.26 -4.96
C LEU A 12 -23.19 -9.13 -5.51
N ALA A 13 -22.38 -8.51 -4.65
CA ALA A 13 -21.56 -7.37 -5.03
C ALA A 13 -20.29 -7.29 -4.16
N PRO A 14 -19.15 -6.85 -4.72
CA PRO A 14 -17.94 -6.61 -3.96
C PRO A 14 -18.11 -5.42 -3.00
N ASN A 15 -17.54 -5.52 -1.81
CA ASN A 15 -17.45 -4.37 -0.89
C ASN A 15 -16.39 -3.35 -1.34
N GLN A 16 -16.25 -2.24 -0.62
CA GLN A 16 -15.36 -1.17 -1.03
C GLN A 16 -13.87 -1.56 -0.99
N TYR A 17 -13.45 -2.40 -0.05
CA TYR A 17 -12.09 -2.93 -0.02
C TYR A 17 -11.82 -3.82 -1.23
N GLU A 18 -12.75 -4.71 -1.60
CA GLU A 18 -12.63 -5.56 -2.80
C GLU A 18 -12.54 -4.71 -4.07
N LYS A 19 -13.38 -3.67 -4.18
CA LYS A 19 -13.34 -2.74 -5.32
C LYS A 19 -12.03 -1.97 -5.39
N ALA A 20 -11.57 -1.41 -4.28
CA ALA A 20 -10.31 -0.65 -4.21
C ALA A 20 -9.10 -1.55 -4.52
N LEU A 21 -9.02 -2.73 -3.91
CA LEU A 21 -7.97 -3.73 -4.18
C LEU A 21 -7.94 -4.10 -5.66
N THR A 22 -9.10 -4.35 -6.26
CA THR A 22 -9.18 -4.72 -7.68
C THR A 22 -8.76 -3.55 -8.55
N ALA A 23 -9.36 -2.39 -8.36
CA ALA A 23 -9.19 -1.26 -9.25
C ALA A 23 -7.76 -0.69 -9.20
N VAL A 24 -7.21 -0.51 -7.99
CA VAL A 24 -5.84 -0.01 -7.79
C VAL A 24 -4.81 -1.09 -8.09
N GLY A 25 -5.07 -2.33 -7.64
CA GLY A 25 -4.22 -3.49 -7.91
C GLY A 25 -4.04 -3.74 -9.41
N GLU A 26 -5.12 -3.58 -10.20
CA GLU A 26 -5.06 -3.75 -11.65
C GLU A 26 -4.14 -2.75 -12.34
N ILE A 27 -3.98 -1.55 -11.76
CA ILE A 27 -3.11 -0.50 -12.29
C ILE A 27 -1.66 -0.77 -11.89
N ILE A 28 -1.40 -1.05 -10.62
CA ILE A 28 -0.02 -1.17 -10.10
C ILE A 28 0.66 -2.48 -10.52
N GLN A 29 -0.10 -3.56 -10.77
CA GLN A 29 0.48 -4.86 -11.11
C GLN A 29 1.23 -4.88 -12.45
N ASP A 30 1.01 -3.89 -13.32
CA ASP A 30 1.72 -3.77 -14.59
C ASP A 30 3.15 -3.23 -14.42
N TYR A 31 3.45 -2.69 -13.23
CA TYR A 31 4.76 -2.20 -12.83
C TYR A 31 5.53 -3.20 -11.95
N ASP A 32 4.92 -4.33 -11.61
CA ASP A 32 5.54 -5.43 -10.88
C ASP A 32 5.85 -6.59 -11.84
N SER A 33 7.12 -7.00 -11.89
CA SER A 33 7.58 -7.98 -12.88
C SER A 33 7.19 -9.42 -12.58
N ASP A 34 7.07 -9.80 -11.30
CA ASP A 34 6.78 -11.17 -10.87
C ASP A 34 5.32 -11.37 -10.46
N LYS A 35 4.60 -10.26 -10.23
CA LYS A 35 3.21 -10.19 -9.80
C LYS A 35 2.98 -10.96 -8.49
N LEU A 36 3.98 -10.98 -7.60
CA LEU A 36 3.91 -11.58 -6.27
C LEU A 36 3.83 -10.47 -5.21
N PHE A 37 2.63 -10.29 -4.66
CA PHE A 37 2.37 -9.19 -3.72
C PHE A 37 2.42 -9.67 -2.27
N PRO A 38 3.33 -9.14 -1.43
CA PRO A 38 3.24 -9.36 0.01
C PRO A 38 2.05 -8.58 0.57
N VAL A 39 1.12 -9.28 1.24
CA VAL A 39 -0.10 -8.65 1.76
C VAL A 39 -0.13 -8.69 3.29
N LEU A 40 -0.09 -7.51 3.88
CA LEU A 40 -0.13 -7.31 5.33
C LEU A 40 -1.49 -6.77 5.77
N GLY A 41 -1.97 -7.29 6.90
CA GLY A 41 -3.12 -6.77 7.62
C GLY A 41 -2.66 -6.13 8.92
N PHE A 42 -3.40 -5.14 9.40
CA PHE A 42 -3.15 -4.46 10.67
C PHE A 42 -4.49 -4.14 11.34
N GLY A 43 -4.51 -4.04 12.67
CA GLY A 43 -5.74 -3.71 13.40
C GLY A 43 -6.71 -4.89 13.46
N ALA A 44 -6.24 -6.05 13.91
CA ALA A 44 -7.12 -7.19 14.12
C ALA A 44 -6.68 -8.05 15.29
N ARG A 45 -7.65 -8.73 15.91
CA ARG A 45 -7.38 -9.84 16.81
C ARG A 45 -7.33 -11.13 16.01
N LEU A 46 -6.22 -11.85 16.13
CA LEU A 46 -5.99 -13.08 15.38
C LEU A 46 -6.39 -14.31 16.20
N PRO A 47 -6.93 -15.36 15.57
CA PRO A 47 -7.09 -16.65 16.22
C PRO A 47 -5.73 -17.30 16.54
N PRO A 48 -5.67 -18.24 17.50
CA PRO A 48 -6.77 -18.72 18.34
C PRO A 48 -6.97 -17.90 19.63
N ASP A 49 -5.98 -17.10 20.03
CA ASP A 49 -5.92 -16.45 21.35
C ASP A 49 -6.51 -15.04 21.37
N GLY A 50 -6.89 -14.50 20.21
CA GLY A 50 -7.48 -13.16 20.09
C GLY A 50 -6.47 -12.05 20.38
N ARG A 51 -5.16 -12.31 20.27
CA ARG A 51 -4.14 -11.28 20.42
C ARG A 51 -4.29 -10.22 19.35
N VAL A 52 -4.22 -8.97 19.77
CA VAL A 52 -4.19 -7.81 18.86
C VAL A 52 -2.88 -7.86 18.10
N SER A 53 -2.98 -7.88 16.78
CA SER A 53 -1.86 -7.72 15.87
C SER A 53 -2.00 -6.42 15.08
N HIS A 54 -0.90 -5.69 15.03
CA HIS A 54 -0.73 -4.50 14.19
C HIS A 54 -0.01 -4.83 12.88
N GLU A 55 0.32 -6.10 12.65
CA GLU A 55 0.93 -6.58 11.42
C GLU A 55 0.83 -8.11 11.33
N PHE A 56 0.21 -8.63 10.29
CA PHE A 56 0.12 -10.07 10.04
C PHE A 56 -0.06 -10.38 8.56
N PHE A 57 0.27 -11.61 8.16
CA PHE A 57 0.14 -12.04 6.77
C PHE A 57 -1.33 -12.35 6.47
N VAL A 58 -1.92 -11.63 5.51
CA VAL A 58 -3.35 -11.78 5.17
C VAL A 58 -3.65 -13.15 4.57
N ASN A 59 -2.67 -13.79 3.92
CA ASN A 59 -2.82 -15.16 3.44
C ASN A 59 -2.83 -16.22 4.57
N MET A 60 -2.69 -15.80 5.84
CA MET A 60 -2.69 -16.65 7.05
C MET A 60 -1.58 -17.71 7.07
N ARG A 61 -0.56 -17.57 6.23
CA ARG A 61 0.61 -18.43 6.22
C ARG A 61 1.63 -17.93 7.23
N THR A 62 2.46 -18.84 7.74
CA THR A 62 3.55 -18.49 8.69
C THR A 62 4.90 -18.28 8.00
N ASP A 63 5.04 -18.74 6.76
CA ASP A 63 6.30 -18.82 6.03
C ASP A 63 6.45 -17.75 4.95
N SER A 64 5.36 -17.19 4.43
CA SER A 64 5.40 -16.25 3.31
C SER A 64 4.14 -15.38 3.24
N PRO A 65 4.26 -14.04 3.08
CA PRO A 65 3.12 -13.15 2.88
C PRO A 65 2.68 -13.01 1.41
N TYR A 66 3.38 -13.64 0.47
CA TYR A 66 3.18 -13.41 -0.95
C TYR A 66 1.88 -14.03 -1.46
N CYS A 67 1.17 -13.26 -2.28
CA CYS A 67 -0.05 -13.63 -3.00
C CYS A 67 0.20 -13.52 -4.51
N SER A 68 -0.25 -14.50 -5.30
CA SER A 68 -0.07 -14.50 -6.74
C SER A 68 -1.14 -13.64 -7.43
N GLY A 69 -0.72 -12.48 -7.94
CA GLY A 69 -1.58 -11.51 -8.60
C GLY A 69 -2.69 -10.94 -7.72
N ILE A 70 -3.44 -10.00 -8.29
CA ILE A 70 -4.63 -9.43 -7.64
C ILE A 70 -5.70 -10.47 -7.30
N PRO A 71 -5.95 -11.51 -8.13
CA PRO A 71 -6.85 -12.60 -7.74
C PRO A 71 -6.43 -13.30 -6.44
N GLY A 72 -5.14 -13.59 -6.25
CA GLY A 72 -4.61 -14.19 -5.02
C GLY A 72 -4.73 -13.26 -3.81
N VAL A 73 -4.51 -11.97 -4.00
CA VAL A 73 -4.71 -10.95 -2.94
C VAL A 73 -6.19 -10.93 -2.48
N LEU A 74 -7.13 -10.93 -3.42
CA LEU A 74 -8.57 -10.94 -3.12
C LEU A 74 -9.01 -12.22 -2.41
N GLU A 75 -8.47 -13.37 -2.82
CA GLU A 75 -8.76 -14.65 -2.17
C GLU A 75 -8.24 -14.66 -0.72
N ALA A 76 -6.99 -14.24 -0.51
CA ALA A 76 -6.38 -14.12 0.81
C ALA A 76 -7.20 -13.18 1.70
N TYR A 77 -7.56 -12.00 1.21
CA TYR A 77 -8.41 -11.04 1.92
C TYR A 77 -9.76 -11.66 2.34
N LYS A 78 -10.48 -12.29 1.41
CA LYS A 78 -11.79 -12.93 1.68
C LYS A 78 -11.69 -14.07 2.68
N SER A 79 -10.59 -14.81 2.68
CA SER A 79 -10.34 -15.89 3.63
C SER A 79 -10.03 -15.32 5.02
N CYS A 80 -9.14 -14.35 5.09
CA CYS A 80 -8.67 -13.72 6.33
C CYS A 80 -9.78 -13.04 7.10
N ILE A 81 -10.56 -12.19 6.42
CA ILE A 81 -11.56 -11.32 7.04
C ILE A 81 -12.71 -12.09 7.73
N ARG A 82 -12.87 -13.38 7.38
CA ARG A 82 -13.83 -14.30 8.02
C ARG A 82 -13.29 -14.96 9.29
N GLN A 83 -11.99 -14.95 9.50
CA GLN A 83 -11.30 -15.64 10.59
C GLN A 83 -10.85 -14.68 11.70
N ILE A 84 -10.58 -13.43 11.35
CA ILE A 84 -10.11 -12.41 12.29
C ILE A 84 -11.28 -11.64 12.92
N GLN A 85 -11.01 -11.01 14.06
CA GLN A 85 -11.90 -10.00 14.64
C GLN A 85 -11.30 -8.62 14.41
N LEU A 86 -11.99 -7.76 13.65
CA LEU A 86 -11.58 -6.37 13.43
C LEU A 86 -11.41 -5.62 14.76
N PHE A 87 -10.31 -4.88 14.90
CA PHE A 87 -9.97 -4.18 16.14
C PHE A 87 -9.12 -2.93 15.88
N GLY A 88 -9.29 -1.86 16.65
CA GLY A 88 -8.40 -0.69 16.59
C GLY A 88 -7.22 -0.84 17.56
N PRO A 89 -6.21 0.04 17.54
CA PRO A 89 -6.05 1.24 16.70
C PRO A 89 -5.66 1.02 15.23
N THR A 90 -5.93 2.04 14.41
CA THR A 90 -5.50 2.16 13.00
C THR A 90 -4.13 2.84 12.95
N ASN A 91 -3.06 2.04 12.98
CA ASN A 91 -1.68 2.52 13.05
C ASN A 91 -0.93 2.21 11.75
N PHE A 92 -0.41 3.24 11.07
CA PHE A 92 0.34 3.05 9.81
C PHE A 92 1.84 2.94 10.02
N ALA A 93 2.38 3.51 11.10
CA ALA A 93 3.81 3.49 11.34
C ALA A 93 4.43 2.08 11.31
N PRO A 94 3.80 1.00 11.85
CA PRO A 94 4.37 -0.34 11.78
C PRO A 94 4.60 -0.80 10.34
N VAL A 95 3.57 -0.74 9.49
CA VAL A 95 3.64 -1.22 8.09
C VAL A 95 4.57 -0.35 7.23
N ILE A 96 4.61 0.96 7.46
CA ILE A 96 5.57 1.86 6.77
C ILE A 96 7.01 1.50 7.15
N ASN A 97 7.29 1.34 8.45
CA ASN A 97 8.63 0.95 8.90
C ASN A 97 9.01 -0.45 8.42
N HIS A 98 8.05 -1.36 8.28
CA HIS A 98 8.29 -2.68 7.72
C HIS A 98 8.81 -2.57 6.28
N VAL A 99 8.07 -1.90 5.39
CA VAL A 99 8.49 -1.75 3.99
C VAL A 99 9.79 -0.94 3.87
N ALA A 100 9.97 0.07 4.73
CA ALA A 100 11.21 0.84 4.77
C ALA A 100 12.45 -0.02 5.00
N LYS A 101 12.39 -1.03 5.90
CA LYS A 101 13.52 -1.95 6.13
C LYS A 101 13.92 -2.73 4.87
N PHE A 102 12.95 -3.10 4.02
CA PHE A 102 13.26 -3.71 2.73
C PHE A 102 13.89 -2.71 1.78
N ALA A 103 13.29 -1.54 1.63
CA ALA A 103 13.78 -0.49 0.75
C ALA A 103 15.21 -0.05 1.10
N GLU A 104 15.58 -0.06 2.39
CA GLU A 104 16.96 0.18 2.87
C GLU A 104 18.01 -0.75 2.26
N SER A 105 17.63 -1.97 1.88
CA SER A 105 18.54 -2.96 1.29
C SER A 105 18.87 -2.70 -0.18
N TYR A 106 18.17 -1.77 -0.83
CA TYR A 106 18.33 -1.48 -2.27
C TYR A 106 18.71 -0.01 -2.54
N PRO A 107 19.73 0.55 -1.88
CA PRO A 107 20.10 1.97 -2.02
C PRO A 107 20.57 2.32 -3.44
N ASP A 108 20.95 1.33 -4.25
CA ASP A 108 21.35 1.48 -5.66
C ASP A 108 20.17 1.65 -6.62
N GLY A 109 18.93 1.60 -6.11
CA GLY A 109 17.70 1.74 -6.91
C GLY A 109 17.43 0.55 -7.82
N SER A 110 18.08 -0.60 -7.59
CA SER A 110 17.78 -1.83 -8.34
C SER A 110 16.38 -2.37 -8.08
N GLN A 111 15.79 -2.01 -6.93
CA GLN A 111 14.37 -2.20 -6.62
C GLN A 111 13.78 -0.90 -6.08
N TYR A 112 12.51 -0.67 -6.40
CA TYR A 112 11.73 0.44 -5.86
C TYR A 112 10.39 -0.09 -5.36
N PHE A 113 10.01 0.29 -4.14
CA PHE A 113 8.86 -0.29 -3.45
C PHE A 113 7.68 0.67 -3.46
N ILE A 114 6.48 0.16 -3.75
CA ILE A 114 5.23 0.92 -3.60
C ILE A 114 4.40 0.23 -2.52
N LEU A 115 4.20 0.90 -1.38
CA LEU A 115 3.33 0.44 -0.32
C LEU A 115 1.91 0.98 -0.55
N LEU A 116 0.97 0.10 -0.91
CA LEU A 116 -0.45 0.42 -0.97
C LEU A 116 -1.12 0.16 0.40
N ILE A 117 -1.69 1.21 1.01
CA ILE A 117 -2.48 1.14 2.24
C ILE A 117 -3.94 1.42 1.90
N ILE A 118 -4.86 0.54 2.29
CA ILE A 118 -6.31 0.77 2.17
C ILE A 118 -6.90 0.90 3.57
N THR A 119 -7.58 2.00 3.85
CA THR A 119 -8.16 2.29 5.16
C THR A 119 -9.56 2.88 5.05
N ASP A 120 -10.38 2.70 6.07
CA ASP A 120 -11.73 3.28 6.18
C ASP A 120 -11.83 4.39 7.24
N GLY A 121 -10.72 4.76 7.89
CA GLY A 121 -10.79 5.56 9.10
C GLY A 121 -9.57 6.43 9.37
N VAL A 122 -9.65 7.12 10.50
CA VAL A 122 -8.67 8.10 10.97
C VAL A 122 -7.47 7.36 11.57
N ILE A 123 -6.26 7.78 11.17
CA ILE A 123 -5.04 7.27 11.80
C ILE A 123 -4.95 7.68 13.26
N THR A 124 -4.55 6.74 14.11
CA THR A 124 -4.40 6.99 15.55
C THR A 124 -2.97 7.28 15.97
N ASP A 125 -1.98 6.97 15.12
CA ASP A 125 -0.55 7.15 15.37
C ASP A 125 0.07 8.23 14.47
N MET A 126 -0.64 9.35 14.23
CA MET A 126 -0.21 10.44 13.35
C MET A 126 1.26 10.84 13.55
N VAL A 127 1.70 11.02 14.80
CA VAL A 127 3.08 11.41 15.11
C VAL A 127 4.08 10.35 14.65
N GLN A 128 3.83 9.08 14.95
CA GLN A 128 4.70 7.96 14.57
C GLN A 128 4.69 7.76 13.06
N THR A 129 3.54 7.90 12.43
CA THR A 129 3.35 7.81 10.97
C THR A 129 4.15 8.90 10.25
N LYS A 130 4.08 10.17 10.70
CA LYS A 130 4.94 11.24 10.17
C LYS A 130 6.42 10.94 10.34
N GLN A 131 6.84 10.45 11.50
CA GLN A 131 8.24 10.07 11.73
C GLN A 131 8.68 8.93 10.81
N ALA A 132 7.81 7.95 10.55
CA ALA A 132 8.08 6.85 9.63
C ALA A 132 8.22 7.35 8.19
N ILE A 133 7.31 8.22 7.73
CA ILE A 133 7.36 8.86 6.41
C ILE A 133 8.64 9.67 6.23
N ILE A 134 9.01 10.51 7.22
CA ILE A 134 10.23 11.31 7.17
C ILE A 134 11.47 10.42 7.00
N ARG A 135 11.56 9.30 7.72
CA ARG A 135 12.67 8.34 7.55
C ARG A 135 12.64 7.66 6.18
N ALA A 136 11.46 7.18 5.78
CA ALA A 136 11.24 6.51 4.50
C ALA A 136 11.52 7.40 3.28
N SER A 137 11.40 8.73 3.42
CA SER A 137 11.68 9.68 2.34
C SER A 137 13.11 9.60 1.78
N ALA A 138 14.06 9.00 2.51
CA ALA A 138 15.43 8.80 2.04
C ALA A 138 15.66 7.50 1.23
N LEU A 139 14.66 6.63 1.14
CA LEU A 139 14.73 5.24 0.65
C LEU A 139 14.05 5.10 -0.71
N PRO A 140 14.30 4.04 -1.50
CA PRO A 140 13.63 3.79 -2.79
C PRO A 140 12.20 3.28 -2.59
N MET A 141 11.32 4.10 -2.01
CA MET A 141 9.91 3.74 -1.84
C MET A 141 8.96 4.94 -1.95
N SER A 142 7.71 4.60 -2.29
CA SER A 142 6.52 5.45 -2.26
C SER A 142 5.39 4.76 -1.48
N ILE A 143 4.41 5.54 -1.05
CA ILE A 143 3.26 5.11 -0.26
C ILE A 143 2.00 5.64 -0.95
N ILE A 144 1.07 4.75 -1.29
CA ILE A 144 -0.25 5.13 -1.79
C ILE A 144 -1.26 4.81 -0.69
N ILE A 145 -2.02 5.82 -0.24
CA ILE A 145 -3.07 5.65 0.76
C ILE A 145 -4.42 5.81 0.07
N VAL A 146 -5.23 4.75 0.09
CA VAL A 146 -6.58 4.74 -0.49
C VAL A 146 -7.61 4.74 0.62
N GLY A 147 -8.37 5.82 0.72
CA GLY A 147 -9.43 5.98 1.70
C GLY A 147 -10.77 5.45 1.18
N VAL A 148 -11.32 4.41 1.81
CA VAL A 148 -12.65 3.86 1.51
C VAL A 148 -13.69 4.32 2.54
N GLY A 149 -14.97 4.26 2.19
CA GLY A 149 -16.05 4.70 3.07
C GLY A 149 -16.20 6.22 3.13
N ARG A 150 -16.79 6.69 4.24
CA ARG A 150 -17.26 8.08 4.40
C ARG A 150 -16.64 8.80 5.60
N ALA A 151 -15.53 8.29 6.14
CA ALA A 151 -14.83 8.93 7.25
C ALA A 151 -14.28 10.31 6.88
N ASP A 152 -13.79 11.04 7.87
CA ASP A 152 -13.00 12.24 7.64
C ASP A 152 -11.56 11.85 7.28
N PHE A 153 -11.02 12.42 6.21
CA PHE A 153 -9.67 12.12 5.70
C PHE A 153 -8.73 13.33 5.75
N ASP A 154 -9.06 14.38 6.52
CA ASP A 154 -8.18 15.55 6.69
C ASP A 154 -6.77 15.16 7.15
N ALA A 155 -6.66 14.16 8.02
CA ALA A 155 -5.38 13.59 8.46
C ALA A 155 -4.56 13.00 7.29
N MET A 156 -5.20 12.43 6.27
CA MET A 156 -4.48 11.86 5.12
C MET A 156 -4.00 12.94 4.17
N ASN A 157 -4.79 14.02 4.00
CA ASN A 157 -4.37 15.20 3.25
C ASN A 157 -3.13 15.87 3.88
N GLU A 158 -2.98 15.80 5.20
CA GLU A 158 -1.78 16.27 5.90
C GLU A 158 -0.55 15.39 5.63
N LEU A 159 -0.75 14.10 5.34
CA LEU A 159 0.32 13.17 5.01
C LEU A 159 0.76 13.21 3.55
N ASP A 160 -0.10 13.69 2.64
CA ASP A 160 0.12 13.68 1.19
C ASP A 160 1.39 14.43 0.80
N GLY A 161 1.64 15.60 1.40
CA GLY A 161 2.90 16.32 1.24
C GLY A 161 2.89 17.40 0.15
N ASP A 162 1.88 17.45 -0.71
CA ASP A 162 1.78 18.31 -1.91
C ASP A 162 1.97 19.81 -1.59
N THR A 163 1.37 20.27 -0.48
CA THR A 163 1.39 21.69 -0.10
C THR A 163 2.55 22.01 0.83
N VAL A 164 2.83 21.11 1.78
CA VAL A 164 3.84 21.29 2.80
C VAL A 164 4.53 19.95 3.04
N PRO A 165 5.87 19.90 2.97
CA PRO A 165 6.60 18.67 3.26
C PRO A 165 6.25 18.12 4.64
N VAL A 166 5.98 16.81 4.70
CA VAL A 166 5.72 16.11 5.96
C VAL A 166 6.87 16.39 6.93
N SER A 167 6.53 16.91 8.11
CA SER A 167 7.52 17.35 9.10
C SER A 167 7.09 17.09 10.53
N HIS A 168 8.08 16.89 11.40
CA HIS A 168 7.90 16.68 12.82
C HIS A 168 9.16 17.06 13.59
N ASN A 169 9.03 17.80 14.70
CA ASN A 169 10.13 18.26 15.56
C ASN A 169 11.29 18.94 14.79
N GLY A 170 10.97 19.76 13.79
CA GLY A 170 11.97 20.50 12.99
C GLY A 170 12.69 19.67 11.93
N VAL A 171 12.36 18.38 11.78
CA VAL A 171 12.87 17.53 10.69
C VAL A 171 11.79 17.41 9.61
N GLN A 172 12.19 17.59 8.36
CA GLN A 172 11.32 17.49 7.18
C GLN A 172 11.67 16.26 6.34
N ALA A 173 10.68 15.70 5.65
CA ALA A 173 10.89 14.68 4.63
C ALA A 173 11.81 15.22 3.53
N LYS A 174 12.72 14.37 3.02
CA LYS A 174 13.70 14.75 1.99
C LYS A 174 13.09 14.97 0.61
N ARG A 175 11.93 14.35 0.39
CA ARG A 175 11.18 14.33 -0.86
C ARG A 175 9.77 13.84 -0.53
N ASP A 176 8.83 14.19 -1.38
CA ASP A 176 7.50 13.64 -1.29
C ASP A 176 7.52 12.14 -1.61
N ILE A 177 6.72 11.37 -0.87
CA ILE A 177 6.59 9.92 -1.04
C ILE A 177 5.17 9.41 -0.79
N VAL A 178 4.21 10.27 -0.43
CA VAL A 178 2.84 9.85 -0.14
C VAL A 178 1.95 10.28 -1.30
N GLN A 179 0.96 9.47 -1.64
CA GLN A 179 -0.13 9.85 -2.52
C GLN A 179 -1.43 9.42 -1.83
N PHE A 180 -2.31 10.35 -1.51
CA PHE A 180 -3.62 10.06 -0.96
C PHE A 180 -4.70 10.07 -2.05
N VAL A 181 -5.57 9.06 -2.02
CA VAL A 181 -6.68 8.90 -2.98
C VAL A 181 -7.97 8.53 -2.24
N PRO A 182 -8.95 9.44 -2.11
CA PRO A 182 -10.25 9.12 -1.56
C PRO A 182 -11.09 8.33 -2.59
N PHE A 183 -11.24 7.02 -2.38
CA PHE A 183 -11.89 6.10 -3.32
C PHE A 183 -13.36 6.46 -3.63
N ARG A 184 -14.04 7.12 -2.70
CA ARG A 184 -15.43 7.59 -2.87
C ARG A 184 -15.62 8.48 -4.11
N ASN A 185 -14.58 9.17 -4.57
CA ASN A 185 -14.64 10.07 -5.73
C ASN A 185 -14.86 9.31 -7.05
N PHE A 186 -14.60 8.00 -7.07
CA PHE A 186 -14.70 7.16 -8.26
C PHE A 186 -15.93 6.24 -8.22
N GLU A 187 -16.50 5.98 -7.04
CA GLU A 187 -17.69 5.13 -6.89
C GLU A 187 -18.93 5.72 -7.57
N SER A 188 -19.04 7.05 -7.68
CA SER A 188 -20.19 7.73 -8.27
C SER A 188 -20.14 7.86 -9.80
N LEU A 189 -19.04 7.45 -10.43
CA LEU A 189 -18.87 7.60 -11.88
C LEU A 189 -19.65 6.50 -12.62
N GLN A 190 -20.62 6.89 -13.43
CA GLN A 190 -21.50 5.94 -14.15
C GLN A 190 -20.79 5.11 -15.21
N ASN A 191 -19.71 5.63 -15.79
CA ASN A 191 -18.93 4.93 -16.80
C ASN A 191 -17.70 4.29 -16.17
N VAL A 192 -17.69 2.96 -16.10
CA VAL A 192 -16.62 2.17 -15.49
C VAL A 192 -15.26 2.41 -16.14
N SER A 193 -15.19 2.53 -17.47
CA SER A 193 -13.92 2.76 -18.17
C SER A 193 -13.34 4.13 -17.86
N VAL A 194 -14.19 5.15 -17.80
CA VAL A 194 -13.80 6.51 -17.41
C VAL A 194 -13.36 6.53 -15.94
N ALA A 195 -14.12 5.88 -15.05
CA ALA A 195 -13.79 5.78 -13.64
C ALA A 195 -12.43 5.12 -13.40
N LYS A 196 -12.12 4.03 -14.13
CA LYS A 196 -10.81 3.37 -14.08
C LYS A 196 -9.69 4.29 -14.57
N ALA A 197 -9.89 5.03 -15.66
CA ALA A 197 -8.87 5.93 -16.19
C ALA A 197 -8.58 7.10 -15.24
N TYR A 198 -9.61 7.69 -14.64
CA TYR A 198 -9.42 8.73 -13.61
C TYR A 198 -8.76 8.18 -12.35
N LEU A 199 -9.18 7.00 -11.88
CA LEU A 199 -8.52 6.37 -10.73
C LEU A 199 -7.04 6.10 -11.03
N ALA A 200 -6.72 5.59 -12.22
CA ALA A 200 -5.35 5.34 -12.63
C ALA A 200 -4.52 6.62 -12.68
N LYS A 201 -5.09 7.72 -13.19
CA LYS A 201 -4.45 9.02 -13.18
C LYS A 201 -4.09 9.42 -11.75
N GLU A 202 -5.05 9.41 -10.84
CA GLU A 202 -4.87 9.94 -9.48
C GLU A 202 -3.98 9.03 -8.62
N VAL A 203 -4.09 7.69 -8.77
CA VAL A 203 -3.21 6.73 -8.08
C VAL A 203 -1.76 6.85 -8.53
N LEU A 204 -1.52 7.13 -9.82
CA LEU A 204 -0.18 7.21 -10.40
C LEU A 204 0.31 8.65 -10.58
N GLU A 205 -0.39 9.65 -10.04
CA GLU A 205 -0.11 11.07 -10.32
C GLU A 205 1.32 11.43 -9.93
N GLU A 206 1.72 11.09 -8.70
CA GLU A 206 3.03 11.44 -8.19
C GLU A 206 4.09 10.33 -8.30
N ILE A 207 3.68 9.07 -8.42
CA ILE A 207 4.59 7.92 -8.35
C ILE A 207 5.76 8.04 -9.35
N PRO A 208 5.56 8.42 -10.63
CA PRO A 208 6.66 8.62 -11.57
C PRO A 208 7.67 9.68 -11.11
N ASP A 209 7.20 10.81 -10.59
CA ASP A 209 8.05 11.91 -10.14
C ASP A 209 8.78 11.57 -8.85
N GLN A 210 8.14 10.86 -7.93
CA GLN A 210 8.74 10.35 -6.71
C GLN A 210 9.88 9.35 -7.01
N LEU A 211 9.64 8.41 -7.93
CA LEU A 211 10.64 7.45 -8.42
C LEU A 211 11.82 8.16 -9.08
N VAL A 212 11.55 9.01 -10.07
CA VAL A 212 12.59 9.73 -10.82
C VAL A 212 13.36 10.68 -9.90
N GLY A 213 12.68 11.33 -8.96
CA GLY A 213 13.27 12.18 -7.94
C GLY A 213 14.26 11.43 -7.06
N TYR A 214 13.90 10.23 -6.59
CA TYR A 214 14.82 9.36 -5.86
C TYR A 214 16.06 9.04 -6.70
N MET A 215 15.87 8.54 -7.93
CA MET A 215 16.98 8.12 -8.79
C MET A 215 17.95 9.29 -9.09
N LYS A 216 17.41 10.46 -9.44
CA LYS A 216 18.20 11.67 -9.69
C LYS A 216 18.98 12.13 -8.46
N SER A 217 18.36 12.14 -7.28
CA SER A 217 19.02 12.56 -6.04
C SER A 217 20.23 11.71 -5.65
N ARG A 218 20.28 10.47 -6.16
CA ARG A 218 21.35 9.50 -5.92
C ARG A 218 22.29 9.30 -7.11
N ASN A 219 22.13 10.10 -8.18
CA ASN A 219 22.86 9.94 -9.45
C ASN A 219 22.74 8.52 -10.05
N ILE A 220 21.60 7.86 -9.83
CA ILE A 220 21.32 6.54 -10.42
C ILE A 220 20.82 6.76 -11.84
N VAL A 221 21.54 6.21 -12.81
CA VAL A 221 21.17 6.25 -14.22
C VAL A 221 20.53 4.93 -14.64
N PRO A 222 19.52 4.95 -15.55
CA PRO A 222 18.92 3.74 -16.08
C PRO A 222 20.00 2.83 -16.66
N LYS A 223 20.07 1.58 -16.19
CA LYS A 223 20.91 0.56 -16.83
C LYS A 223 20.28 0.23 -18.18
N LEU A 224 21.05 0.34 -19.25
CA LEU A 224 20.61 -0.15 -20.57
C LEU A 224 20.21 -1.61 -20.43
N SER A 225 18.97 -1.93 -20.77
CA SER A 225 18.48 -3.31 -20.76
C SER A 225 19.40 -4.15 -21.65
N ALA A 226 20.20 -5.02 -21.04
CA ALA A 226 20.93 -6.01 -21.81
C ALA A 226 19.91 -6.86 -22.55
N THR A 227 19.93 -6.78 -23.87
CA THR A 227 19.07 -7.51 -24.80
C THR A 227 18.99 -8.99 -24.40
N ASN A 228 17.79 -9.50 -24.16
CA ASN A 228 17.41 -10.93 -24.15
C ASN A 228 18.49 -11.91 -23.67
N GLN A 229 18.85 -11.90 -22.39
CA GLN A 229 19.41 -13.08 -21.74
C GLN A 229 18.42 -13.58 -20.69
N MET A 230 17.76 -14.68 -21.04
CA MET A 230 16.93 -15.57 -20.22
C MET A 230 16.24 -14.91 -19.02
N LYS A 231 14.96 -14.54 -19.21
CA LYS A 231 14.00 -14.38 -18.09
C LYS A 231 13.87 -15.74 -17.39
N GLY A 232 14.78 -16.03 -16.48
CA GLY A 232 14.46 -16.86 -15.33
C GLY A 232 13.80 -15.92 -14.33
N ASP A 233 12.57 -16.24 -13.93
CA ASP A 233 11.91 -15.58 -12.81
C ASP A 233 12.84 -15.71 -11.60
N ALA A 234 13.57 -14.65 -11.27
CA ALA A 234 14.30 -14.61 -10.02
C ALA A 234 13.25 -14.72 -8.92
N PRO A 235 13.37 -15.68 -7.98
CA PRO A 235 12.43 -15.78 -6.89
C PRO A 235 12.38 -14.45 -6.14
N PRO A 236 11.20 -14.04 -5.64
CA PRO A 236 11.10 -12.81 -4.87
C PRO A 236 12.09 -12.86 -3.71
N PRO A 237 12.65 -11.71 -3.29
CA PRO A 237 13.58 -11.69 -2.17
C PRO A 237 12.93 -12.37 -0.95
N PRO A 238 13.68 -13.21 -0.21
CA PRO A 238 13.13 -13.89 0.94
C PRO A 238 12.60 -12.86 1.94
N TYR A 239 11.38 -13.10 2.43
CA TYR A 239 10.80 -12.25 3.47
C TYR A 239 11.57 -12.51 4.78
N PRO A 240 12.28 -11.52 5.36
CA PRO A 240 12.95 -11.67 6.64
C PRO A 240 11.92 -11.91 7.75
N HIS A 241 12.29 -12.78 8.69
CA HIS A 241 11.52 -13.10 9.90
C HIS A 241 11.66 -12.03 10.98
#